data_AF-B0F257-F1
#
_entry.id   AF-B0F257-F1
#
_cell.length_a   1.000
_cell.length_b   1.000
_cell.length_c   1.000
_cell.angle_alpha   90.00
_cell.angle_beta   90.00
_cell.angle_gamma   90.00
#
_symmetry.space_group_name_H-M   'P 1'
#
loop_
_entity.id
_entity.type
_entity.pdbx_description
1 polymer ?
#
loop_
_entity_poly.entity_id
_entity_poly.type
_entity_poly.pdbx_seq_one_letter_code
_entity_poly.pdbx_strand_id
1 'polypeptide(L)'
;FDALSEDLRNRLKAARDEFSALQSVKKEIYERLNPVTAKIKSIIGDGQGLKNFNTIADQLARLKYESEHTSMTPEEEKKTQASIKKLSEKVKCLPKVRELEEERASIEKELEELKKKIDPVKKQRDQLEKEANEALSKNNPDRLDRSVILAKIKELRARKDKENEVLDTLYSEKRAITTEYRTAMRAYTSEERRVEAQTSYRGFLRNKWKTLYKLINGAGATITEQGDESGEFVVSSYPLTDLPKRALQRSEREVAADERVTDKSAIGLAIVEAAKAKLAKWCEEAIATGSFGTTKTVKTGKRTEVILNKDLCELLNVLDIDHSSVSSKEEVTKILKMCRGEL
;
A
#
# COMPACT_ATOMS: atom_id res chain seq x y z
N PHE A 1 -23.14 17.13 -33.48
CA PHE A 1 -23.75 18.34 -32.89
C PHE A 1 -23.97 19.39 -33.97
N ASP A 2 -23.02 19.62 -34.87
CA ASP A 2 -23.18 20.62 -35.95
C ASP A 2 -24.24 20.28 -37.01
N ALA A 3 -24.62 19.00 -37.11
CA ALA A 3 -25.72 18.52 -37.96
C ALA A 3 -27.13 18.73 -37.37
N LEU A 4 -27.25 19.32 -36.16
CA LEU A 4 -28.53 19.69 -35.55
C LEU A 4 -28.89 21.13 -35.92
N SER A 5 -30.19 21.42 -36.02
CA SER A 5 -30.65 22.81 -36.13
C SER A 5 -30.12 23.63 -34.94
N GLU A 6 -29.74 24.87 -35.21
CA GLU A 6 -29.20 25.78 -34.20
C GLU A 6 -30.19 25.99 -33.04
N ASP A 7 -31.48 26.07 -33.38
CA ASP A 7 -32.58 26.13 -32.42
C ASP A 7 -32.64 24.90 -31.48
N LEU A 8 -32.56 23.67 -32.00
CA LEU A 8 -32.58 22.46 -31.15
C LEU A 8 -31.33 22.36 -30.27
N ARG A 9 -30.16 22.78 -30.78
CA ARG A 9 -28.92 22.87 -29.98
C ARG A 9 -29.07 23.85 -28.82
N ASN A 10 -29.61 25.03 -29.08
CA ASN A 10 -29.79 26.07 -28.08
C ASN A 10 -30.81 25.64 -27.02
N ARG A 11 -31.94 25.03 -27.41
CA ARG A 11 -32.94 24.49 -26.48
C ARG A 11 -32.38 23.36 -25.62
N LEU A 12 -31.63 22.42 -26.20
CA LEU A 12 -30.99 21.33 -25.46
C LEU A 12 -29.94 21.85 -24.47
N LYS A 13 -29.14 22.84 -24.89
CA LYS A 13 -28.15 23.48 -24.02
C LYS A 13 -28.82 24.19 -22.84
N ALA A 14 -29.84 25.00 -23.10
CA ALA A 14 -30.60 25.69 -22.06
C ALA A 14 -31.21 24.70 -21.05
N ALA A 15 -31.87 23.64 -21.51
CA ALA A 15 -32.45 22.63 -20.63
C ALA A 15 -31.39 21.87 -19.81
N ARG A 16 -30.20 21.65 -20.38
CA ARG A 16 -29.08 21.03 -19.67
C ARG A 16 -28.51 21.95 -18.60
N ASP A 17 -28.29 23.22 -18.93
CA ASP A 17 -27.73 24.21 -18.02
C ASP A 17 -28.71 24.48 -16.86
N GLU A 18 -30.01 24.57 -17.14
CA GLU A 18 -31.07 24.68 -16.14
C GLU A 18 -31.14 23.45 -15.22
N PHE A 19 -31.10 22.23 -15.79
CA PHE A 19 -31.06 21.01 -15.00
C PHE A 19 -29.83 20.96 -14.10
N SER A 20 -28.65 21.36 -14.62
CA SER A 20 -27.41 21.43 -13.86
C SER A 20 -27.48 22.45 -12.72
N ALA A 21 -28.06 23.63 -12.96
CA ALA A 21 -28.29 24.63 -11.92
C ALA A 21 -29.20 24.09 -10.81
N LEU A 22 -30.32 23.45 -11.15
CA LEU A 22 -31.23 22.84 -10.17
C LEU A 22 -30.57 21.70 -9.36
N GLN A 23 -29.68 20.91 -9.97
CA GLN A 23 -28.89 19.91 -9.25
C GLN A 23 -27.88 20.54 -8.28
N SER A 24 -27.30 21.71 -8.63
CA SER A 24 -26.43 22.46 -7.71
C SER A 24 -27.21 22.94 -6.48
N VAL A 25 -28.37 23.56 -6.69
CA VAL A 25 -29.24 24.01 -5.59
C VAL A 25 -29.68 22.82 -4.72
N LYS A 26 -29.98 21.68 -5.33
CA LYS A 26 -30.32 20.45 -4.58
C LYS A 26 -29.17 20.02 -3.66
N LYS A 27 -27.92 20.13 -4.14
CA LYS A 27 -26.74 19.82 -3.34
C LYS A 27 -26.60 20.78 -2.16
N GLU A 28 -26.77 22.07 -2.37
CA GLU A 28 -26.73 23.09 -1.31
C GLU A 28 -27.81 22.86 -0.23
N ILE A 29 -29.02 22.44 -0.63
CA ILE A 29 -30.07 22.06 0.33
C ILE A 29 -29.61 20.86 1.19
N TYR A 30 -28.97 19.84 0.60
CA TYR A 30 -28.42 18.74 1.39
C TYR A 30 -27.27 19.15 2.31
N GLU A 31 -26.41 20.08 1.87
CA GLU A 31 -25.34 20.64 2.71
C GLU A 31 -25.90 21.39 3.94
N ARG A 32 -27.10 21.98 3.85
CA ARG A 32 -27.84 22.54 4.99
C ARG A 32 -28.57 21.47 5.82
N LEU A 33 -29.20 20.49 5.18
CA LEU A 33 -30.00 19.44 5.84
C LEU A 33 -29.15 18.46 6.67
N ASN A 34 -27.97 18.09 6.15
CA ASN A 34 -27.11 17.06 6.77
C ASN A 34 -26.62 17.46 8.17
N PRO A 35 -26.10 18.69 8.40
CA PRO A 35 -25.72 19.15 9.73
C PRO A 35 -26.87 19.17 10.73
N VAL A 36 -28.06 19.62 10.32
CA VAL A 36 -29.26 19.64 11.18
C VAL A 36 -29.64 18.21 11.58
N THR A 37 -29.67 17.30 10.62
CA THR A 37 -29.95 15.88 10.86
C THR A 37 -28.91 15.24 11.78
N ALA A 38 -27.63 15.56 11.60
CA ALA A 38 -26.55 15.07 12.47
C ALA A 38 -26.67 15.61 13.91
N LYS A 39 -27.03 16.89 14.08
CA LYS A 39 -27.28 17.49 15.40
C LYS A 39 -28.44 16.81 16.12
N ILE A 40 -29.55 16.56 15.43
CA ILE A 40 -30.71 15.84 15.98
C ILE A 40 -30.29 14.43 16.44
N LYS A 41 -29.58 13.69 15.57
CA LYS A 41 -29.04 12.35 15.90
C LYS A 41 -28.12 12.37 17.12
N SER A 42 -27.26 13.37 17.25
CA SER A 42 -26.36 13.51 18.40
C SER A 42 -27.11 13.73 19.72
N ILE A 43 -28.29 14.35 19.69
CA ILE A 43 -29.06 14.68 20.90
C ILE A 43 -29.98 13.51 21.31
N ILE A 44 -30.57 12.82 20.33
CA ILE A 44 -31.65 11.85 20.57
C ILE A 44 -31.21 10.39 20.34
N GLY A 45 -30.11 10.17 19.60
CA GLY A 45 -29.71 8.85 19.12
C GLY A 45 -30.40 8.47 17.81
N ASP A 46 -29.83 7.48 17.10
CA ASP A 46 -30.36 7.05 15.80
C ASP A 46 -31.77 6.44 15.94
N GLY A 47 -32.70 6.87 15.07
CA GLY A 47 -34.02 6.25 14.91
C GLY A 47 -35.09 6.63 15.96
N GLN A 48 -34.78 7.47 16.94
CA GLN A 48 -35.76 8.01 17.89
C GLN A 48 -36.28 9.37 17.38
N GLY A 49 -37.48 9.41 16.79
CA GLY A 49 -38.12 10.67 16.40
C GLY A 49 -38.73 11.44 17.59
N LEU A 50 -39.14 12.69 17.38
CA LEU A 50 -39.76 13.56 18.41
C LEU A 50 -40.92 12.90 19.19
N LYS A 51 -41.65 11.97 18.57
CA LYS A 51 -42.74 11.21 19.20
C LYS A 51 -42.29 10.44 20.43
N ASN A 52 -41.08 9.87 20.42
CA ASN A 52 -40.51 9.14 21.56
C ASN A 52 -40.00 10.09 22.66
N PHE A 53 -39.87 11.38 22.34
CA PHE A 53 -39.36 12.40 23.27
C PHE A 53 -40.48 13.05 24.10
N ASN A 54 -41.70 13.18 23.57
CA ASN A 54 -42.86 13.59 24.37
C ASN A 54 -43.21 12.55 25.44
N THR A 55 -43.08 11.26 25.12
CA THR A 55 -43.24 10.18 26.11
C THR A 55 -42.20 10.23 27.24
N ILE A 56 -41.01 10.80 27.00
CA ILE A 56 -39.97 10.97 28.03
C ILE A 56 -40.37 12.05 29.05
N ALA A 57 -41.02 13.13 28.61
CA ALA A 57 -41.53 14.17 29.51
C ALA A 57 -42.66 13.62 30.40
N ASP A 58 -43.56 12.83 29.83
CA ASP A 58 -44.65 12.17 30.58
C ASP A 58 -44.11 11.12 31.56
N GLN A 59 -43.10 10.34 31.16
CA GLN A 59 -42.41 9.40 32.05
C GLN A 59 -41.71 10.10 33.22
N LEU A 60 -41.07 11.25 32.97
CA LEU A 60 -40.46 12.07 34.02
C LEU A 60 -41.51 12.58 35.01
N ALA A 61 -42.66 13.04 34.53
CA ALA A 61 -43.75 13.51 35.38
C ALA A 61 -44.31 12.39 36.26
N ARG A 62 -44.52 11.19 35.69
CA ARG A 62 -44.98 9.99 36.42
C ARG A 62 -43.96 9.55 37.48
N LEU A 63 -42.68 9.46 37.13
CA LEU A 63 -41.62 9.06 38.06
C LEU A 63 -41.43 10.04 39.21
N LYS A 64 -41.58 11.36 38.97
CA LYS A 64 -41.56 12.36 40.05
C LYS A 64 -42.75 12.18 40.98
N TYR A 65 -43.94 11.98 40.42
CA TYR A 65 -45.16 11.74 41.20
C TYR A 65 -45.04 10.47 42.06
N GLU A 66 -44.62 9.35 41.48
CA GLU A 66 -44.37 8.10 42.19
C GLU A 66 -43.31 8.27 43.30
N SER A 67 -42.21 8.96 43.01
CA SER A 67 -41.17 9.24 44.01
C SER A 67 -41.67 10.06 45.20
N GLU A 68 -42.69 10.90 45.02
CA GLU A 68 -43.21 11.77 46.08
C GLU A 68 -44.39 11.12 46.84
N HIS A 69 -45.10 10.16 46.23
CA HIS A 69 -46.40 9.68 46.70
C HIS A 69 -46.46 8.17 47.02
N THR A 70 -45.37 7.43 46.79
CA THR A 70 -45.26 6.01 47.17
C THR A 70 -44.07 5.79 48.09
N SER A 71 -44.27 5.08 49.21
CA SER A 71 -43.17 4.64 50.08
C SER A 71 -42.29 3.66 49.32
N MET A 72 -41.05 4.05 49.07
CA MET A 72 -40.03 3.21 48.44
C MET A 72 -38.97 2.80 49.46
N THR A 73 -38.31 1.69 49.20
CA THR A 73 -37.10 1.34 49.96
C THR A 73 -35.94 2.28 49.59
N PRO A 74 -34.91 2.44 50.44
CA PRO A 74 -33.77 3.32 50.14
C PRO A 74 -33.00 2.96 48.85
N GLU A 75 -33.04 1.69 48.42
CA GLU A 75 -32.45 1.25 47.15
C GLU A 75 -33.29 1.65 45.94
N GLU A 76 -34.62 1.59 46.06
CA GLU A 76 -35.55 2.01 45.02
C GLU A 76 -35.51 3.53 44.84
N GLU A 77 -35.49 4.30 45.93
CA GLU A 77 -35.35 5.77 45.86
C GLU A 77 -34.08 6.21 45.12
N LYS A 78 -32.93 5.55 45.38
CA LYS A 78 -31.68 5.84 44.67
C LYS A 78 -31.80 5.56 43.16
N LYS A 79 -32.46 4.46 42.77
CA LYS A 79 -32.68 4.11 41.36
C LYS A 79 -33.65 5.08 40.68
N THR A 80 -34.71 5.48 41.39
CA THR A 80 -35.72 6.43 40.90
C THR A 80 -35.12 7.82 40.73
N GLN A 81 -34.35 8.33 41.70
CA GLN A 81 -33.64 9.62 41.59
C GLN A 81 -32.62 9.63 40.45
N ALA A 82 -31.85 8.54 40.26
CA ALA A 82 -30.94 8.42 39.14
C ALA A 82 -31.67 8.46 37.79
N SER A 83 -32.85 7.84 37.71
CA SER A 83 -33.70 7.84 36.51
C SER A 83 -34.32 9.21 36.24
N ILE A 84 -34.82 9.90 37.29
CA ILE A 84 -35.31 11.28 37.21
C ILE A 84 -34.20 12.21 36.72
N LYS A 85 -32.98 12.10 37.24
CA LYS A 85 -31.84 12.92 36.81
C LYS A 85 -31.55 12.72 35.32
N LYS A 86 -31.42 11.47 34.86
CA LYS A 86 -31.19 11.13 33.44
C LYS A 86 -32.30 11.65 32.53
N LEU A 87 -33.57 11.48 32.89
CA LEU A 87 -34.70 11.94 32.10
C LEU A 87 -34.81 13.47 32.09
N SER A 88 -34.50 14.14 33.21
CA SER A 88 -34.51 15.59 33.30
C SER A 88 -33.46 16.26 32.40
N GLU A 89 -32.28 15.65 32.28
CA GLU A 89 -31.22 16.12 31.36
C GLU A 89 -31.66 16.00 29.91
N LYS A 90 -32.38 14.92 29.55
CA LYS A 90 -32.96 14.76 28.21
C LYS A 90 -34.06 15.80 27.94
N VAL A 91 -34.98 16.02 28.88
CA VAL A 91 -36.08 17.00 28.72
C VAL A 91 -35.55 18.43 28.56
N LYS A 92 -34.43 18.79 29.19
CA LYS A 92 -33.80 20.12 28.99
C LYS A 92 -33.37 20.38 27.55
N CYS A 93 -33.02 19.33 26.79
CA CYS A 93 -32.64 19.45 25.38
C CYS A 93 -33.85 19.55 24.43
N LEU A 94 -35.07 19.32 24.93
CA LEU A 94 -36.29 19.20 24.13
C LEU A 94 -36.67 20.46 23.33
N PRO A 95 -36.56 21.69 23.87
CA PRO A 95 -36.81 22.91 23.10
C PRO A 95 -35.86 23.03 21.89
N LYS A 96 -34.57 22.76 22.10
CA LYS A 96 -33.55 22.80 21.05
C LYS A 96 -33.78 21.76 19.96
N VAL A 97 -34.29 20.58 20.32
CA VAL A 97 -34.67 19.56 19.34
C VAL A 97 -35.86 20.01 18.51
N ARG A 98 -36.88 20.62 19.13
CA ARG A 98 -38.06 21.14 18.41
C ARG A 98 -37.65 22.18 17.37
N GLU A 99 -36.80 23.13 17.74
CA GLU A 99 -36.24 24.12 16.80
C GLU A 99 -35.53 23.46 15.62
N LEU A 100 -34.67 22.45 15.88
CA LEU A 100 -33.95 21.73 14.83
C LEU A 100 -34.88 20.89 13.94
N GLU A 101 -35.94 20.30 14.48
CA GLU A 101 -36.94 19.58 13.68
C GLU A 101 -37.80 20.52 12.83
N GLU A 102 -38.14 21.70 13.33
CA GLU A 102 -38.82 22.75 12.55
C GLU A 102 -37.92 23.24 11.40
N GLU A 103 -36.64 23.49 11.69
CA GLU A 103 -35.63 23.83 10.67
C GLU A 103 -35.50 22.71 9.64
N ARG A 104 -35.39 21.45 10.08
CA ARG A 104 -35.34 20.28 9.20
C ARG A 104 -36.58 20.19 8.32
N ALA A 105 -37.78 20.35 8.88
CA ALA A 105 -39.03 20.28 8.14
C ALA A 105 -39.15 21.42 7.11
N SER A 106 -38.65 22.62 7.43
CA SER A 106 -38.58 23.73 6.47
C SER A 106 -37.66 23.39 5.29
N ILE A 107 -36.45 22.88 5.57
CA ILE A 107 -35.48 22.50 4.53
C ILE A 107 -36.02 21.32 3.68
N GLU A 108 -36.74 20.37 4.28
CA GLU A 108 -37.38 19.27 3.56
C GLU A 108 -38.52 19.75 2.65
N LYS A 109 -39.27 20.77 3.04
CA LYS A 109 -40.26 21.42 2.15
C LYS A 109 -39.59 22.07 0.95
N GLU A 110 -38.51 22.83 1.16
CA GLU A 110 -37.71 23.41 0.07
C GLU A 110 -37.19 22.32 -0.89
N LEU A 111 -36.70 21.21 -0.34
CA LEU A 111 -36.23 20.07 -1.12
C LEU A 111 -37.34 19.44 -1.97
N GLU A 112 -38.55 19.32 -1.41
CA GLU A 112 -39.69 18.74 -2.11
C GLU A 112 -40.22 19.66 -3.22
N GLU A 113 -40.26 20.97 -2.98
CA GLU A 113 -40.56 21.96 -4.01
C GLU A 113 -39.52 21.96 -5.13
N LEU A 114 -38.23 21.80 -4.79
CA LEU A 114 -37.17 21.69 -5.78
C LEU A 114 -37.30 20.41 -6.63
N LYS A 115 -37.66 19.27 -6.04
CA LYS A 115 -37.94 18.04 -6.81
C LYS A 115 -39.07 18.25 -7.81
N LYS A 116 -40.16 18.93 -7.40
CA LYS A 116 -41.27 19.27 -8.28
C LYS A 116 -40.84 20.15 -9.46
N LYS A 117 -39.81 20.99 -9.30
CA LYS A 117 -39.20 21.79 -10.38
C LYS A 117 -38.22 20.97 -11.24
N ILE A 118 -37.47 20.04 -10.66
CA ILE A 118 -36.50 19.20 -11.38
C ILE A 118 -37.19 18.23 -12.34
N ASP A 119 -38.28 17.60 -11.92
CA ASP A 119 -38.98 16.59 -12.72
C ASP A 119 -39.43 17.06 -14.11
N PRO A 120 -40.10 18.22 -14.28
CA PRO A 120 -40.47 18.72 -15.60
C PRO A 120 -39.26 19.08 -16.45
N VAL A 121 -38.23 19.73 -15.88
CA VAL A 121 -37.00 20.08 -16.61
C VAL A 121 -36.26 18.82 -17.08
N LYS A 122 -36.23 17.77 -16.26
CA LYS A 122 -35.67 16.47 -16.63
C LYS A 122 -36.44 15.84 -17.79
N LYS A 123 -37.78 15.83 -17.73
CA LYS A 123 -38.62 15.30 -18.82
C LYS A 123 -38.41 16.08 -20.12
N GLN A 124 -38.35 17.41 -20.05
CA GLN A 124 -38.10 18.26 -21.21
C GLN A 124 -36.70 18.01 -21.80
N ARG A 125 -35.67 17.93 -20.96
CA ARG A 125 -34.31 17.58 -21.40
C ARG A 125 -34.30 16.22 -22.09
N ASP A 126 -34.87 15.19 -21.46
CA ASP A 126 -34.89 13.82 -21.99
C ASP A 126 -35.65 13.75 -23.32
N GLN A 127 -36.71 14.54 -23.48
CA GLN A 127 -37.45 14.66 -24.73
C GLN A 127 -36.64 15.36 -25.82
N LEU A 128 -36.01 16.50 -25.52
CA LEU A 128 -35.11 17.19 -26.47
C LEU A 128 -33.92 16.33 -26.87
N GLU A 129 -33.41 15.50 -25.96
CA GLU A 129 -32.31 14.58 -26.25
C GLU A 129 -32.77 13.46 -27.20
N LYS A 130 -34.00 12.97 -27.06
CA LYS A 130 -34.61 12.04 -28.03
C LYS A 130 -34.80 12.70 -29.39
N GLU A 131 -35.39 13.90 -29.44
CA GLU A 131 -35.57 14.66 -30.70
C GLU A 131 -34.24 14.92 -31.40
N ALA A 132 -33.19 15.26 -30.63
CA ALA A 132 -31.84 15.44 -31.17
C ALA A 132 -31.25 14.13 -31.71
N ASN A 133 -31.44 13.01 -31.02
CA ASN A 133 -30.98 11.70 -31.51
C ASN A 133 -31.74 11.27 -32.76
N GLU A 134 -33.06 11.49 -32.84
CA GLU A 134 -33.89 11.21 -34.01
C GLU A 134 -33.50 12.08 -35.22
N ALA A 135 -33.26 13.38 -35.01
CA ALA A 135 -32.79 14.29 -36.06
C ALA A 135 -31.40 13.89 -36.59
N LEU A 136 -30.50 13.46 -35.70
CA LEU A 136 -29.18 12.94 -36.09
C LEU A 136 -29.27 11.62 -36.85
N SER A 137 -30.22 10.75 -36.47
CA SER A 137 -30.48 9.47 -37.15
C SER A 137 -31.01 9.66 -38.57
N LYS A 138 -31.95 10.59 -38.78
CA LYS A 138 -32.49 10.94 -40.11
C LYS A 138 -31.42 11.52 -41.05
N ASN A 139 -30.41 12.21 -40.51
CA ASN A 139 -29.33 12.83 -41.28
C ASN A 139 -28.11 11.93 -41.50
N ASN A 140 -28.12 10.66 -41.09
CA ASN A 140 -27.04 9.69 -41.33
C ASN A 140 -27.59 8.24 -41.36
N PRO A 141 -27.89 7.67 -42.54
CA PRO A 141 -28.41 6.30 -42.64
C PRO A 141 -27.39 5.19 -42.30
N ASP A 142 -26.09 5.49 -42.27
CA ASP A 142 -25.01 4.48 -42.09
C ASP A 142 -24.37 4.44 -40.70
N ARG A 143 -24.87 5.17 -39.70
CA ARG A 143 -24.19 5.27 -38.40
C ARG A 143 -24.82 4.37 -37.34
N LEU A 144 -24.07 3.33 -36.96
CA LEU A 144 -24.26 2.51 -35.76
C LEU A 144 -24.92 3.29 -34.62
N ASP A 145 -26.08 2.80 -34.19
CA ASP A 145 -26.89 3.42 -33.15
C ASP A 145 -26.04 3.69 -31.90
N ARG A 146 -26.15 4.90 -31.35
CA ARG A 146 -25.48 5.33 -30.13
C ARG A 146 -25.76 4.36 -28.97
N SER A 147 -26.92 3.72 -28.96
CA SER A 147 -27.26 2.68 -27.99
C SER A 147 -26.33 1.46 -28.08
N VAL A 148 -26.01 1.02 -29.31
CA VAL A 148 -25.11 -0.09 -29.62
C VAL A 148 -23.67 0.25 -29.25
N ILE A 149 -23.24 1.48 -29.53
CA ILE A 149 -21.90 1.97 -29.12
C ILE A 149 -21.78 1.98 -27.59
N LEU A 150 -22.80 2.48 -26.88
CA LEU A 150 -22.81 2.50 -25.41
C LEU A 150 -22.85 1.09 -24.82
N ALA A 151 -23.58 0.16 -25.43
CA ALA A 151 -23.58 -1.25 -25.04
C ALA A 151 -22.19 -1.88 -25.21
N LYS A 152 -21.53 -1.63 -26.34
CA LYS A 152 -20.16 -2.13 -26.59
C LYS A 152 -19.14 -1.53 -25.61
N ILE A 153 -19.26 -0.25 -25.27
CA ILE A 153 -18.40 0.38 -24.25
C ILE A 153 -18.61 -0.27 -22.88
N LYS A 154 -19.86 -0.57 -22.49
CA LYS A 154 -20.14 -1.27 -21.22
C LYS A 154 -19.55 -2.67 -21.21
N GLU A 155 -19.68 -3.41 -22.30
CA GLU A 155 -19.10 -4.76 -22.46
C GLU A 155 -17.58 -4.72 -22.33
N LEU A 156 -16.91 -3.77 -22.99
CA LEU A 156 -15.46 -3.60 -22.92
C LEU A 156 -14.98 -3.21 -21.52
N ARG A 157 -15.74 -2.37 -20.80
CA ARG A 157 -15.44 -2.05 -19.39
C ARG A 157 -15.56 -3.26 -18.50
N ALA A 158 -16.65 -4.03 -18.61
CA ALA A 158 -16.84 -5.24 -17.82
C ALA A 158 -15.74 -6.28 -18.09
N ARG A 159 -15.27 -6.39 -19.33
CA ARG A 159 -14.13 -7.25 -19.67
C ARG A 159 -12.83 -6.76 -19.04
N LYS A 160 -12.56 -5.46 -19.11
CA LYS A 160 -11.39 -4.85 -18.46
C LYS A 160 -11.39 -5.08 -16.95
N ASP A 161 -12.56 -4.95 -16.30
CA ASP A 161 -12.67 -5.13 -14.86
C ASP A 161 -12.36 -6.59 -14.47
N LYS A 162 -12.85 -7.57 -15.23
CA LYS A 162 -12.48 -8.99 -15.06
C LYS A 162 -10.99 -9.25 -15.28
N GLU A 163 -10.40 -8.65 -16.32
CA GLU A 163 -8.96 -8.79 -16.59
C GLU A 163 -8.11 -8.17 -15.47
N ASN A 164 -8.56 -7.06 -14.87
CA ASN A 164 -7.92 -6.45 -13.71
C ASN A 164 -8.02 -7.32 -12.46
N GLU A 165 -9.17 -7.94 -12.19
CA GLU A 165 -9.32 -8.89 -11.06
C GLU A 165 -8.31 -10.04 -11.18
N VAL A 166 -8.15 -10.59 -12.38
CA VAL A 166 -7.15 -11.65 -12.65
C VAL A 166 -5.72 -11.15 -12.47
N LEU A 167 -5.42 -9.92 -12.88
CA LEU A 167 -4.10 -9.32 -12.65
C LEU A 167 -3.82 -9.14 -11.16
N ASP A 168 -4.79 -8.68 -10.38
CA ASP A 168 -4.67 -8.51 -8.94
C ASP A 168 -4.42 -9.84 -8.23
N THR A 169 -5.11 -10.91 -8.63
CA THR A 169 -4.83 -12.26 -8.10
C THR A 169 -3.39 -12.69 -8.40
N LEU A 170 -2.92 -12.52 -9.64
CA LEU A 170 -1.54 -12.89 -10.03
C LEU A 170 -0.49 -12.05 -9.26
N TYR A 171 -0.75 -10.77 -9.03
CA TYR A 171 0.13 -9.94 -8.21
C TYR A 171 0.15 -10.39 -6.75
N SER A 172 -0.99 -10.83 -6.20
CA SER A 172 -1.04 -11.37 -4.84
C SER A 172 -0.23 -12.66 -4.70
N GLU A 173 -0.35 -13.57 -5.67
CA GLU A 173 0.41 -14.84 -5.71
C GLU A 173 1.91 -14.57 -5.84
N LYS A 174 2.30 -13.66 -6.73
CA LYS A 174 3.71 -13.24 -6.86
C LYS A 174 4.27 -12.72 -5.52
N ARG A 175 3.49 -11.92 -4.77
CA ARG A 175 3.92 -11.42 -3.45
C ARG A 175 4.06 -12.55 -2.43
N ALA A 176 3.14 -13.52 -2.43
CA ALA A 176 3.23 -14.68 -1.56
C ALA A 176 4.50 -15.49 -1.85
N ILE A 177 4.73 -15.86 -3.11
CA ILE A 177 5.93 -16.60 -3.56
C ILE A 177 7.22 -15.84 -3.20
N THR A 178 7.25 -14.52 -3.42
CA THR A 178 8.43 -13.70 -3.08
C THR A 178 8.72 -13.72 -1.58
N THR A 179 7.67 -13.76 -0.75
CA THR A 179 7.80 -13.79 0.71
C THR A 179 8.29 -15.15 1.19
N GLU A 180 7.75 -16.24 0.64
CA GLU A 180 8.21 -17.60 0.88
C GLU A 180 9.69 -17.76 0.50
N TYR A 181 10.07 -17.32 -0.70
CA TYR A 181 11.44 -17.37 -1.18
C TYR A 181 12.40 -16.61 -0.26
N ARG A 182 12.05 -15.40 0.17
CA ARG A 182 12.88 -14.62 1.12
C ARG A 182 13.03 -15.32 2.47
N THR A 183 11.98 -15.98 2.93
CA THR A 183 12.01 -16.72 4.21
C THR A 183 12.91 -17.95 4.08
N ALA A 184 12.80 -18.71 2.99
CA ALA A 184 13.66 -19.84 2.69
C ALA A 184 15.13 -19.43 2.58
N MET A 185 15.43 -18.33 1.89
CA MET A 185 16.81 -17.81 1.78
C MET A 185 17.41 -17.38 3.12
N ARG A 186 16.59 -16.79 4.02
CA ARG A 186 17.03 -16.46 5.38
C ARG A 186 17.33 -17.71 6.21
N ALA A 187 16.50 -18.75 6.09
CA ALA A 187 16.73 -20.03 6.76
C ALA A 187 18.02 -20.68 6.25
N TYR A 188 18.20 -20.75 4.93
CA TYR A 188 19.40 -21.28 4.30
C TYR A 188 20.68 -20.58 4.76
N THR A 189 20.72 -19.24 4.67
CA THR A 189 21.88 -18.45 5.13
C THR A 189 22.14 -18.59 6.64
N SER A 190 21.12 -18.84 7.46
CA SER A 190 21.31 -19.12 8.89
C SER A 190 21.94 -20.50 9.14
N GLU A 191 21.57 -21.51 8.35
CA GLU A 191 22.18 -22.84 8.42
C GLU A 191 23.63 -22.83 7.93
N GLU A 192 23.92 -22.12 6.84
CA GLU A 192 25.29 -21.95 6.34
C GLU A 192 26.21 -21.36 7.42
N ARG A 193 25.78 -20.28 8.08
CA ARG A 193 26.53 -19.68 9.20
C ARG A 193 26.72 -20.63 10.37
N ARG A 194 25.72 -21.48 10.67
CA ARG A 194 25.84 -22.50 11.73
C ARG A 194 26.90 -23.54 11.36
N VAL A 195 26.90 -23.99 10.11
CA VAL A 195 27.90 -24.95 9.60
C VAL A 195 29.30 -24.33 9.63
N GLU A 196 29.47 -23.09 9.15
CA GLU A 196 30.74 -22.35 9.21
C GLU A 196 31.27 -22.17 10.63
N ALA A 197 30.39 -21.87 11.60
CA ALA A 197 30.78 -21.77 13.01
C ALA A 197 31.26 -23.12 13.57
N GLN A 198 30.59 -24.22 13.20
CA GLN A 198 30.99 -25.57 13.63
C GLN A 198 32.31 -26.01 13.01
N THR A 199 32.53 -25.76 11.72
CA THR A 199 33.80 -26.07 11.05
C THR A 199 34.95 -25.23 11.61
N SER A 200 34.72 -23.94 11.88
CA SER A 200 35.69 -23.05 12.53
C SER A 200 36.06 -23.54 13.94
N TYR A 201 35.07 -23.96 14.74
CA TYR A 201 35.30 -24.50 16.07
C TYR A 201 36.08 -25.84 16.04
N ARG A 202 35.75 -26.74 15.10
CA ARG A 202 36.53 -27.97 14.86
C ARG A 202 37.99 -27.65 14.48
N GLY A 203 38.21 -26.65 13.63
CA GLY A 203 39.54 -26.16 13.27
C GLY A 203 40.32 -25.62 14.47
N PHE A 204 39.66 -24.84 15.34
CA PHE A 204 40.23 -24.35 16.59
C PHE A 204 40.64 -25.50 17.52
N LEU A 205 39.77 -26.48 17.75
CA LEU A 205 40.05 -27.65 18.58
C LEU A 205 41.22 -28.48 18.03
N ARG A 206 41.27 -28.70 16.70
CA ARG A 206 42.37 -29.40 16.04
C ARG A 206 43.70 -28.66 16.22
N ASN A 207 43.71 -27.32 16.15
CA ASN A 207 44.92 -26.53 16.40
C ASN A 207 45.37 -26.56 17.86
N LYS A 208 44.44 -26.52 18.82
CA LYS A 208 44.73 -26.72 20.25
C LYS A 208 45.32 -28.10 20.50
N TRP A 209 44.75 -29.13 19.89
CA TRP A 209 45.26 -30.49 19.97
C TRP A 209 46.67 -30.63 19.38
N LYS A 210 46.92 -30.13 18.16
CA LYS A 210 48.27 -30.09 17.58
C LYS A 210 49.30 -29.42 18.50
N THR A 211 48.89 -28.37 19.22
CA THR A 211 49.75 -27.67 20.16
C THR A 211 50.06 -28.53 21.38
N LEU A 212 49.04 -29.15 21.97
CA LEU A 212 49.19 -30.08 23.09
C LEU A 212 50.02 -31.30 22.71
N TYR A 213 49.75 -31.92 21.56
CA TYR A 213 50.52 -33.02 20.98
C TYR A 213 52.00 -32.68 20.88
N LYS A 214 52.34 -31.50 20.34
CA LYS A 214 53.73 -31.03 20.27
C LYS A 214 54.36 -30.84 21.65
N LEU A 215 53.61 -30.33 22.63
CA LEU A 215 54.09 -30.17 24.00
C LEU A 215 54.34 -31.52 24.69
N ILE A 216 53.45 -32.49 24.49
CA ILE A 216 53.55 -33.83 25.08
C ILE A 216 54.69 -34.63 24.43
N ASN A 217 54.81 -34.60 23.10
CA ASN A 217 55.97 -35.15 22.40
C ASN A 217 57.27 -34.46 22.81
N GLY A 218 57.26 -33.14 22.98
CA GLY A 218 58.41 -32.37 23.48
C GLY A 218 58.78 -32.70 24.93
N ALA A 219 57.87 -33.29 25.71
CA ALA A 219 58.11 -33.79 27.05
C ALA A 219 58.55 -35.28 27.07
N GLY A 220 58.76 -35.90 25.90
CA GLY A 220 59.29 -37.27 25.78
C GLY A 220 58.23 -38.37 25.66
N ALA A 221 56.93 -38.04 25.70
CA ALA A 221 55.85 -39.02 25.51
C ALA A 221 55.43 -39.08 24.03
N THR A 222 55.48 -40.26 23.42
CA THR A 222 55.13 -40.44 22.00
C THR A 222 53.64 -40.76 21.87
N ILE A 223 52.85 -39.82 21.33
CA ILE A 223 51.44 -40.10 20.99
C ILE A 223 51.37 -40.52 19.52
N THR A 224 50.72 -41.64 19.21
CA THR A 224 50.37 -42.04 17.85
C THR A 224 48.89 -41.75 17.60
N GLU A 225 48.60 -40.92 16.60
CA GLU A 225 47.22 -40.62 16.19
C GLU A 225 46.61 -41.85 15.48
N GLN A 226 45.69 -42.55 16.13
CA GLN A 226 44.79 -43.50 15.48
C GLN A 226 43.35 -43.00 15.68
N GLY A 227 42.67 -42.63 14.60
CA GLY A 227 41.25 -42.31 14.63
C GLY A 227 40.78 -41.51 13.42
N ASP A 228 39.91 -42.11 12.60
CA ASP A 228 39.14 -41.42 11.56
C ASP A 228 38.22 -40.40 12.23
N GLU A 229 38.34 -39.12 11.83
CA GLU A 229 37.48 -37.91 11.99
C GLU A 229 36.56 -37.74 13.23
N SER A 230 36.59 -38.62 14.21
CA SER A 230 35.63 -38.82 15.31
C SER A 230 36.11 -38.25 16.63
N GLY A 231 37.42 -37.99 16.78
CA GLY A 231 37.97 -37.24 17.91
C GLY A 231 38.17 -38.04 19.20
N GLU A 232 38.15 -39.38 19.18
CA GLU A 232 38.62 -40.21 20.29
C GLU A 232 40.12 -40.52 20.13
N PHE A 233 40.91 -40.34 21.19
CA PHE A 233 42.36 -40.60 21.16
C PHE A 233 42.82 -41.38 22.41
N VAL A 234 43.57 -42.46 22.20
CA VAL A 234 44.14 -43.30 23.27
C VAL A 234 45.62 -42.95 23.45
N VAL A 235 46.02 -42.63 24.68
CA VAL A 235 47.42 -42.38 25.04
C VAL A 235 48.06 -43.69 25.51
N SER A 236 48.92 -44.29 24.69
CA SER A 236 49.78 -45.40 25.12
C SER A 236 50.98 -44.86 25.92
N SER A 237 51.24 -45.45 27.07
CA SER A 237 52.19 -44.98 28.09
C SER A 237 53.67 -45.25 27.74
N TYR A 238 54.61 -44.42 28.26
CA TYR A 238 55.75 -44.76 29.16
C TYR A 238 56.89 -43.70 29.16
N PRO A 239 57.90 -43.82 30.08
CA PRO A 239 58.16 -42.88 31.17
C PRO A 239 58.81 -41.55 30.73
N LEU A 240 58.52 -40.48 31.50
CA LEU A 240 59.16 -39.17 31.35
C LEU A 240 60.66 -39.27 31.69
N THR A 241 61.52 -39.46 30.69
CA THR A 241 62.93 -39.13 30.83
C THR A 241 63.17 -37.70 30.35
N ASP A 242 63.75 -36.91 31.24
CA ASP A 242 64.15 -35.53 31.02
C ASP A 242 65.02 -35.37 29.77
N LEU A 243 64.92 -34.17 29.17
CA LEU A 243 65.92 -33.42 28.35
C LEU A 243 65.39 -33.01 26.96
N PRO A 244 66.06 -32.07 26.25
CA PRO A 244 66.42 -30.70 26.59
C PRO A 244 65.87 -29.70 25.54
N LYS A 245 65.66 -28.44 25.91
CA LYS A 245 65.15 -27.39 24.99
C LYS A 245 66.07 -27.18 23.77
N ARG A 246 65.58 -27.41 22.53
CA ARG A 246 66.13 -26.80 21.30
C ARG A 246 65.09 -26.39 20.25
N ALA A 247 65.50 -25.40 19.45
CA ALA A 247 64.74 -24.31 18.85
C ALA A 247 64.01 -24.62 17.53
N LEU A 248 63.01 -23.78 17.22
CA LEU A 248 62.17 -23.81 16.00
C LEU A 248 62.97 -23.47 14.73
N GLN A 249 62.84 -24.31 13.70
CA GLN A 249 63.07 -23.91 12.30
C GLN A 249 61.72 -23.64 11.60
N ARG A 250 61.61 -22.45 10.99
CA ARG A 250 60.52 -22.07 10.09
C ARG A 250 60.83 -22.58 8.67
N SER A 251 59.81 -23.09 7.99
CA SER A 251 59.78 -23.12 6.52
C SER A 251 58.47 -22.51 6.02
N GLU A 252 58.61 -21.59 5.08
CA GLU A 252 57.53 -21.03 4.25
C GLU A 252 57.12 -22.04 3.17
N ARG A 253 55.84 -22.03 2.77
CA ARG A 253 55.31 -22.81 1.65
C ARG A 253 54.56 -21.87 0.72
N GLU A 254 55.06 -21.73 -0.51
CA GLU A 254 54.24 -21.33 -1.67
C GLU A 254 53.30 -22.47 -2.05
N VAL A 255 52.10 -22.12 -2.50
CA VAL A 255 51.14 -23.04 -3.13
C VAL A 255 50.70 -22.42 -4.46
N ALA A 256 50.89 -23.16 -5.55
CA ALA A 256 50.42 -22.81 -6.88
C ALA A 256 48.89 -22.95 -6.97
N ALA A 257 48.24 -22.01 -7.65
CA ALA A 257 46.80 -21.97 -7.86
C ALA A 257 46.42 -22.71 -9.16
N ASP A 258 45.46 -23.61 -9.01
CA ASP A 258 44.87 -24.49 -10.02
C ASP A 258 43.94 -23.76 -10.99
N GLU A 259 43.95 -24.25 -12.23
CA GLU A 259 43.05 -23.95 -13.34
C GLU A 259 41.63 -24.45 -13.04
N ARG A 260 40.63 -23.56 -12.86
CA ARG A 260 39.18 -23.90 -12.94
C ARG A 260 38.22 -22.69 -12.96
N VAL A 261 38.61 -21.55 -13.53
CA VAL A 261 37.77 -20.32 -13.57
C VAL A 261 37.77 -19.70 -14.97
N THR A 262 36.97 -20.21 -15.91
CA THR A 262 36.79 -19.51 -17.21
C THR A 262 35.35 -19.38 -17.68
N ASP A 263 34.43 -20.30 -17.37
CA ASP A 263 33.14 -20.28 -18.08
C ASP A 263 31.99 -19.58 -17.32
N LYS A 264 32.02 -19.54 -15.99
CA LYS A 264 31.02 -18.78 -15.20
C LYS A 264 31.35 -17.29 -15.08
N SER A 265 32.61 -16.88 -15.22
CA SER A 265 33.00 -15.46 -15.15
C SER A 265 32.71 -14.73 -16.46
N ALA A 266 32.85 -15.40 -17.62
CA ALA A 266 32.61 -14.80 -18.94
C ALA A 266 31.14 -14.37 -19.14
N ILE A 267 30.17 -15.17 -18.66
CA ILE A 267 28.74 -14.85 -18.75
C ILE A 267 28.39 -13.67 -17.81
N GLY A 268 28.98 -13.63 -16.61
CA GLY A 268 28.81 -12.51 -15.69
C GLY A 268 29.39 -11.20 -16.25
N LEU A 269 30.57 -11.27 -16.88
CA LEU A 269 31.21 -10.14 -17.55
C LEU A 269 30.36 -9.58 -18.70
N ALA A 270 29.81 -10.44 -19.56
CA ALA A 270 28.96 -10.00 -20.68
C ALA A 270 27.67 -9.29 -20.22
N ILE A 271 27.06 -9.75 -19.12
CA ILE A 271 25.88 -9.11 -18.52
C ILE A 271 26.22 -7.74 -17.96
N VAL A 272 27.37 -7.63 -17.27
CA VAL A 272 27.86 -6.36 -16.70
C VAL A 272 28.22 -5.36 -17.81
N GLU A 273 28.87 -5.80 -18.89
CA GLU A 273 29.19 -4.92 -20.03
C GLU A 273 27.95 -4.45 -20.77
N ALA A 274 26.96 -5.32 -20.98
CA ALA A 274 25.68 -4.95 -21.57
C ALA A 274 24.89 -3.96 -20.69
N ALA A 275 24.95 -4.13 -19.36
CA ALA A 275 24.36 -3.20 -18.41
C ALA A 275 25.07 -1.83 -18.42
N LYS A 276 26.40 -1.80 -18.48
CA LYS A 276 27.19 -0.56 -18.62
C LYS A 276 26.85 0.21 -19.89
N ALA A 277 26.70 -0.47 -21.03
CA ALA A 277 26.33 0.18 -22.30
C ALA A 277 24.93 0.82 -22.24
N LYS A 278 23.95 0.13 -21.63
CA LYS A 278 22.60 0.66 -21.45
C LYS A 278 22.56 1.83 -20.47
N LEU A 279 23.32 1.75 -19.37
CA LEU A 279 23.41 2.82 -18.38
C LEU A 279 24.14 4.06 -18.95
N ALA A 280 25.20 3.87 -19.75
CA ALA A 280 25.90 4.96 -20.44
C ALA A 280 24.95 5.75 -21.35
N LYS A 281 24.17 5.04 -22.18
CA LYS A 281 23.17 5.67 -23.06
C LYS A 281 22.13 6.47 -22.27
N TRP A 282 21.64 5.91 -21.16
CA TRP A 282 20.72 6.62 -20.28
C TRP A 282 21.35 7.89 -19.68
N CYS A 283 22.61 7.82 -19.25
CA CYS A 283 23.33 8.98 -18.69
C CYS A 283 23.51 10.10 -19.73
N GLU A 284 23.79 9.77 -20.99
CA GLU A 284 23.88 10.74 -22.09
C GLU A 284 22.54 11.43 -22.33
N GLU A 285 21.45 10.67 -22.37
CA GLU A 285 20.09 11.19 -22.52
C GLU A 285 19.66 12.06 -21.32
N ALA A 286 20.02 11.66 -20.09
CA ALA A 286 19.73 12.40 -18.87
C ALA A 286 20.49 13.74 -18.81
N ILE A 287 21.76 13.75 -19.22
CA ILE A 287 22.58 14.97 -19.30
C ILE A 287 22.04 15.93 -20.38
N ALA A 288 21.63 15.40 -21.53
CA ALA A 288 21.09 16.20 -22.63
C ALA A 288 19.71 16.82 -22.30
N THR A 289 18.87 16.09 -21.56
CA THR A 289 17.51 16.53 -21.21
C THR A 289 17.40 17.25 -19.86
N GLY A 290 18.46 17.20 -19.03
CA GLY A 290 18.46 17.76 -17.67
C GLY A 290 17.54 17.01 -16.71
N SER A 291 17.15 15.77 -17.03
CA SER A 291 16.21 14.96 -16.27
C SER A 291 16.97 13.90 -15.46
N PHE A 292 17.14 14.15 -14.17
CA PHE A 292 17.86 13.27 -13.24
C PHE A 292 16.90 12.53 -12.30
N GLY A 293 17.34 11.39 -11.79
CA GLY A 293 16.62 10.58 -10.80
C GLY A 293 15.92 9.35 -11.38
N THR A 294 15.54 8.45 -10.47
CA THR A 294 14.83 7.20 -10.77
C THR A 294 13.31 7.38 -10.90
N THR A 295 12.81 8.61 -10.82
CA THR A 295 11.38 8.93 -10.93
C THR A 295 11.14 10.00 -11.99
N LYS A 296 10.05 9.85 -12.74
CA LYS A 296 9.60 10.79 -13.76
C LYS A 296 8.19 11.26 -13.45
N THR A 297 7.96 12.57 -13.54
CA THR A 297 6.62 13.15 -13.46
C THR A 297 5.93 13.02 -14.82
N VAL A 298 4.74 12.44 -14.83
CA VAL A 298 3.92 12.26 -16.04
C VAL A 298 2.58 12.95 -15.81
N LYS A 299 2.16 13.76 -16.78
CA LYS A 299 0.84 14.40 -16.75
C LYS A 299 -0.19 13.47 -17.38
N THR A 300 -1.09 12.95 -16.56
CA THR A 300 -2.25 12.14 -16.95
C THR A 300 -3.51 12.98 -16.80
N GLY A 301 -3.84 13.75 -17.85
CA GLY A 301 -4.98 14.68 -17.85
C GLY A 301 -4.75 15.90 -16.95
N LYS A 302 -5.58 16.08 -15.90
CA LYS A 302 -5.45 17.17 -14.91
C LYS A 302 -4.56 16.82 -13.70
N ARG A 303 -4.08 15.57 -13.60
CA ARG A 303 -3.24 15.09 -12.49
C ARG A 303 -1.81 14.88 -12.97
N THR A 304 -0.86 15.13 -12.06
CA THR A 304 0.56 14.82 -12.25
C THR A 304 0.88 13.60 -11.39
N GLU A 305 1.30 12.51 -12.02
CA GLU A 305 1.68 11.27 -11.36
C GLU A 305 3.20 11.10 -11.40
N VAL A 306 3.78 10.58 -10.32
CA VAL A 306 5.21 10.26 -10.25
C VAL A 306 5.37 8.76 -10.52
N ILE A 307 6.11 8.42 -11.57
CA ILE A 307 6.33 7.03 -11.99
C ILE A 307 7.82 6.69 -11.79
N LEU A 308 8.09 5.54 -11.16
CA LEU A 308 9.44 5.01 -11.03
C LEU A 308 9.92 4.39 -12.34
N ASN A 309 11.12 4.74 -12.78
CA ASN A 309 11.80 4.11 -13.90
C ASN A 309 12.44 2.78 -13.43
N LYS A 310 11.68 1.69 -13.56
CA LYS A 310 12.08 0.36 -13.10
C LYS A 310 13.33 -0.16 -13.82
N ASP A 311 13.42 0.09 -15.12
CA ASP A 311 14.56 -0.35 -15.95
C ASP A 311 15.87 0.29 -15.49
N LEU A 312 15.84 1.58 -15.12
CA LEU A 312 17.00 2.26 -14.54
C LEU A 312 17.39 1.68 -13.17
N CYS A 313 16.41 1.43 -12.30
CA CYS A 313 16.69 0.83 -11.00
C CYS A 313 17.32 -0.55 -11.13
N GLU A 314 16.86 -1.37 -12.08
CA GLU A 314 17.44 -2.68 -12.35
C GLU A 314 18.88 -2.58 -12.88
N LEU A 315 19.17 -1.63 -13.78
CA LEU A 315 20.53 -1.39 -14.27
C LEU A 315 21.50 -0.95 -13.15
N LEU A 316 21.05 -0.08 -12.24
CA LEU A 316 21.84 0.37 -11.11
C LEU A 316 22.13 -0.78 -10.13
N ASN A 317 21.14 -1.64 -9.86
CA ASN A 317 21.33 -2.81 -9.00
C ASN A 317 22.29 -3.86 -9.59
N VAL A 318 22.26 -4.06 -10.91
CA VAL A 318 23.19 -4.98 -11.60
C VAL A 318 24.64 -4.49 -11.50
N LEU A 319 24.84 -3.17 -11.44
CA LEU A 319 26.16 -2.54 -11.38
C LEU A 319 26.57 -2.15 -9.95
N ASP A 320 25.74 -2.48 -8.94
CA ASP A 320 25.93 -2.12 -7.54
C ASP A 320 26.14 -0.62 -7.30
N ILE A 321 25.36 0.21 -8.00
CA ILE A 321 25.38 1.67 -7.90
C ILE A 321 24.16 2.14 -7.10
N ASP A 322 24.38 2.96 -6.07
CA ASP A 322 23.27 3.49 -5.28
C ASP A 322 22.34 4.39 -6.13
N HIS A 323 21.02 4.24 -5.93
CA HIS A 323 19.98 5.00 -6.61
C HIS A 323 20.06 6.51 -6.36
N SER A 324 20.70 6.94 -5.27
CA SER A 324 20.97 8.34 -4.97
C SER A 324 21.96 8.98 -5.97
N SER A 325 22.84 8.17 -6.58
CA SER A 325 23.92 8.60 -7.48
C SER A 325 23.45 9.09 -8.85
N VAL A 326 22.15 9.00 -9.14
CA VAL A 326 21.56 9.54 -10.38
C VAL A 326 20.76 10.81 -10.14
N SER A 327 20.91 11.44 -8.97
CA SER A 327 20.12 12.62 -8.57
C SER A 327 20.66 13.95 -9.12
N SER A 328 21.93 13.98 -9.53
CA SER A 328 22.61 15.20 -9.95
C SER A 328 23.39 15.01 -11.25
N LYS A 329 23.57 16.11 -12.00
CA LYS A 329 24.35 16.11 -13.25
C LYS A 329 25.79 15.64 -13.03
N GLU A 330 26.39 16.04 -11.92
CA GLU A 330 27.80 15.73 -11.59
C GLU A 330 28.00 14.24 -11.33
N GLU A 331 27.09 13.61 -10.58
CA GLU A 331 27.15 12.17 -10.30
C GLU A 331 26.82 11.33 -11.54
N VAL A 332 25.81 11.74 -12.32
CA VAL A 332 25.49 11.08 -13.61
C VAL A 332 26.66 11.17 -14.59
N THR A 333 27.40 12.28 -14.59
CA THR A 333 28.62 12.42 -15.41
C THR A 333 29.74 11.50 -14.94
N LYS A 334 29.88 11.26 -13.62
CA LYS A 334 30.83 10.29 -13.08
C LYS A 334 30.45 8.85 -13.47
N ILE A 335 29.17 8.50 -13.38
CA ILE A 335 28.66 7.20 -13.80
C ILE A 335 28.92 6.97 -15.29
N LEU A 336 28.68 7.98 -16.14
CA LEU A 336 28.96 7.88 -17.58
C LEU A 336 30.44 7.56 -17.87
N LYS A 337 31.37 8.25 -17.17
CA LYS A 337 32.81 7.97 -17.29
C LYS A 337 33.17 6.56 -16.83
N MET A 338 32.56 6.09 -15.75
CA MET A 338 32.77 4.73 -15.22
C MET A 338 32.27 3.66 -16.20
N CYS A 339 31.11 3.89 -16.82
CA CYS A 339 30.54 2.98 -17.82
C CYS A 339 31.38 2.92 -19.10
N ARG A 340 32.11 4.00 -19.44
CA ARG A 340 33.02 4.07 -20.59
C ARG A 340 34.46 3.62 -20.28
N GLY A 341 34.80 3.38 -19.02
CA GLY A 341 36.17 3.06 -18.60
C GLY A 341 37.12 4.26 -18.64
N GLU A 342 36.58 5.48 -18.55
CA GLU A 342 37.31 6.75 -18.56
C GLU A 342 37.65 7.26 -17.13
N LEU A 343 37.57 6.39 -16.12
CA LEU A 343 37.73 6.71 -14.69
C LEU A 343 38.93 6.00 -14.06
#